data_AF-A0A1V6KHV0-F1
#
_entry.id   AF-A0A1V6KHV0-F1
#
_cell.length_a   1.000
_cell.length_b   1.000
_cell.length_c   1.000
_cell.angle_alpha   90.00
_cell.angle_beta   90.00
_cell.angle_gamma   90.00
#
_symmetry.space_group_name_H-M   'P 1'
#
loop_
_entity.id
_entity.type
_entity.pdbx_description
1 polymer ?
#
loop_
_entity_poly.entity_id
_entity_poly.type
_entity_poly.pdbx_seq_one_letter_code
_entity_poly.pdbx_strand_id
1 'polypeptide(L)'
;MYFEENLKPEFVEGAMQAIDRKDVFKPLNLAPVYDLEIDFASTAIADAVSVIPGLERMEGRRVLYRSTEMKSIYRMIHASAMLGGKFAAFT
;
A
#
# COMPACT_ATOMS: atom_id res chain seq x y z
N MET A 1 16.90 -16.45 14.47
CA MET A 1 15.53 -16.03 14.82
C MET A 1 14.56 -16.22 13.66
N TYR A 2 14.96 -15.94 12.40
CA TYR A 2 14.15 -16.23 11.21
C TYR A 2 14.77 -17.32 10.32
N PHE A 3 15.00 -18.51 10.89
CA PHE A 3 15.43 -19.67 10.11
C PHE A 3 14.19 -20.47 9.69
N GLU A 4 14.16 -20.96 8.45
CA GLU A 4 13.00 -21.69 7.91
C GLU A 4 12.55 -22.83 8.83
N GLU A 5 13.52 -23.57 9.38
CA GLU A 5 13.32 -24.71 10.28
C GLU A 5 12.50 -24.35 11.52
N ASN A 6 12.60 -23.10 11.99
CA ASN A 6 11.89 -22.61 13.17
C ASN A 6 10.55 -21.94 12.81
N LEU A 7 10.45 -21.34 11.61
CA LEU A 7 9.26 -20.59 11.19
C LEU A 7 8.20 -21.48 10.52
N LYS A 8 8.63 -22.55 9.86
CA LYS A 8 7.72 -23.42 9.10
C LYS A 8 6.67 -24.09 9.99
N PRO A 9 6.98 -24.61 11.19
CA PRO A 9 5.96 -25.13 12.09
C PRO A 9 4.93 -24.07 12.49
N GLU A 10 5.39 -22.89 12.90
CA GLU A 10 4.51 -21.78 13.33
C GLU A 10 3.63 -21.26 12.19
N PHE A 11 4.17 -21.17 10.97
CA PHE A 11 3.43 -20.75 9.79
C PHE A 11 2.31 -21.75 9.44
N VAL A 12 2.61 -23.05 9.45
CA VAL A 12 1.62 -24.10 9.15
C VAL A 12 0.52 -24.09 10.21
N GLU A 13 0.89 -24.01 11.49
CA GLU A 13 -0.08 -23.94 12.59
C GLU A 13 -1.00 -22.72 12.44
N GLY A 14 -0.43 -21.53 12.22
CA GLY A 14 -1.19 -20.30 12.03
C GLY A 14 -2.11 -20.35 10.81
N ALA A 15 -1.65 -20.95 9.71
CA ALA A 15 -2.47 -21.14 8.52
C ALA A 15 -3.66 -22.08 8.77
N MET A 16 -3.46 -23.19 9.49
CA MET A 16 -4.56 -24.09 9.86
C MET A 16 -5.58 -23.38 10.76
N GLN A 17 -5.12 -22.67 11.79
CA GLN A 17 -6.00 -21.90 12.67
C GLN A 17 -6.82 -20.84 11.92
N ALA A 18 -6.25 -20.20 10.89
CA ALA A 18 -6.96 -19.24 10.06
C ALA A 18 -8.04 -19.91 9.20
N ILE A 19 -7.76 -21.10 8.64
CA ILE A 19 -8.74 -21.88 7.85
C ILE A 19 -9.90 -22.35 8.73
N ASP A 20 -9.60 -22.88 9.92
CA ASP A 20 -10.61 -23.37 10.87
C ASP A 20 -11.55 -22.25 11.33
N ARG A 21 -11.06 -21.01 11.33
CA ARG A 21 -11.81 -19.81 11.73
C ARG A 21 -12.22 -18.95 10.54
N LYS A 22 -12.22 -19.48 9.31
CA LYS A 22 -12.48 -18.72 8.08
C LYS A 22 -13.76 -17.87 8.14
N ASP A 23 -14.81 -18.39 8.79
CA ASP A 23 -16.12 -17.74 8.87
C ASP A 23 -16.13 -16.53 9.83
N VAL A 24 -15.10 -16.38 10.67
CA VAL A 24 -14.89 -15.19 11.51
C VAL A 24 -14.40 -14.01 10.67
N PHE A 25 -13.65 -14.27 9.60
CA PHE A 25 -13.10 -13.24 8.74
C PHE A 25 -14.16 -12.78 7.74
N LYS A 26 -14.53 -11.52 7.83
CA LYS A 26 -15.45 -10.89 6.87
C LYS A 26 -14.65 -10.16 5.80
N PRO A 27 -15.10 -10.17 4.54
CA PRO A 27 -14.54 -9.29 3.52
C PRO A 27 -14.54 -7.85 4.00
N LEU A 28 -13.41 -7.17 3.81
CA LEU A 28 -13.30 -5.75 4.11
C LEU A 28 -14.08 -4.97 3.05
N ASN A 29 -15.29 -4.55 3.40
CA ASN A 29 -16.07 -3.60 2.60
C ASN A 29 -15.78 -2.19 3.10
N LEU A 30 -15.16 -1.41 2.24
CA LEU A 30 -14.83 -0.02 2.51
C LEU A 30 -15.89 0.92 1.93
N ALA A 31 -15.83 2.18 2.37
CA ALA A 31 -16.72 3.26 1.98
C ALA A 31 -16.80 3.45 0.44
N PRO A 32 -17.85 4.13 -0.08
CA PRO A 32 -18.04 4.29 -1.53
C PRO A 32 -16.95 5.11 -2.22
N VAL A 33 -16.17 5.87 -1.45
CA VAL A 33 -15.01 6.64 -1.92
C VAL A 33 -13.80 6.25 -1.07
N TYR A 34 -12.69 6.01 -1.76
CA TYR A 34 -11.40 5.64 -1.22
C TYR A 34 -10.44 6.82 -1.34
N ASP A 35 -9.85 7.20 -0.22
CA ASP A 35 -8.78 8.18 -0.16
C ASP A 35 -7.46 7.42 0.09
N LEU A 36 -6.58 7.44 -0.91
CA LEU A 36 -5.22 6.93 -0.82
C LEU A 36 -4.30 8.07 -0.44
N GLU A 37 -3.85 8.07 0.79
CA GLU A 37 -2.78 8.94 1.26
C GLU A 37 -1.45 8.20 1.25
N ILE A 38 -0.43 8.82 0.66
CA ILE A 38 0.94 8.31 0.67
C ILE A 38 1.86 9.38 1.24
N ASP A 39 2.59 9.04 2.30
CA ASP A 39 3.67 9.86 2.85
C ASP A 39 5.01 9.29 2.38
N PHE A 40 5.68 10.00 1.48
CA PHE A 40 6.95 9.55 0.90
C PHE A 40 8.15 9.86 1.77
N ALA A 41 9.29 9.23 1.51
CA ALA A 41 10.52 9.46 2.25
C ALA A 41 11.06 10.90 2.15
N SER A 42 10.90 11.56 0.99
CA SER A 42 11.35 12.93 0.77
C SER A 42 10.34 13.77 -0.01
N THR A 43 10.49 15.09 0.05
CA THR A 43 9.67 16.03 -0.72
C THR A 43 9.95 15.89 -2.23
N ALA A 44 11.19 15.58 -2.61
CA ALA A 44 11.59 15.35 -4.00
C ALA A 44 10.84 14.17 -4.64
N ILE A 45 10.69 13.05 -3.92
CA ILE A 45 9.90 11.91 -4.40
C ILE A 45 8.44 12.32 -4.60
N ALA A 46 7.88 13.01 -3.62
CA ALA A 46 6.49 13.41 -3.66
C ALA A 46 6.19 14.43 -4.77
N ASP A 47 7.12 15.35 -5.07
CA ASP A 47 7.03 16.24 -6.22
C ASP A 47 7.12 15.46 -7.53
N ALA A 48 8.05 14.50 -7.63
CA ALA A 48 8.20 13.67 -8.81
C ALA A 48 6.95 12.85 -9.14
N VAL A 49 6.27 12.29 -8.14
CA VAL A 49 5.05 11.51 -8.38
C VAL A 49 3.81 12.38 -8.62
N SER A 50 3.82 13.65 -8.21
CA SER A 50 2.68 14.57 -8.39
C SER A 50 2.37 14.90 -9.85
N VAL A 51 3.23 14.45 -10.79
CA VAL A 51 2.95 14.52 -12.23
C VAL A 51 1.92 13.48 -12.68
N ILE A 52 1.62 12.47 -11.86
CA ILE A 52 0.64 11.44 -12.19
C ILE A 52 -0.77 12.06 -12.13
N PRO A 53 -1.57 11.96 -13.20
CA PRO A 53 -2.92 12.53 -13.21
C PRO A 53 -3.81 12.03 -12.07
N GLY A 54 -4.47 12.98 -11.40
CA GLY A 54 -5.38 12.72 -10.27
C GLY A 54 -4.67 12.56 -8.92
N LEU A 55 -3.35 12.48 -8.88
CA LEU A 55 -2.57 12.48 -7.64
C LEU A 55 -2.27 13.91 -7.22
N GLU A 56 -2.88 14.35 -6.12
CA GLU A 56 -2.78 15.72 -5.63
C GLU A 56 -1.68 15.85 -4.57
N ARG A 57 -0.86 16.88 -4.72
CA ARG A 57 0.13 17.26 -3.72
C ARG A 57 -0.56 17.99 -2.56
N MET A 58 -0.60 17.38 -1.39
CA MET A 58 -1.27 17.97 -0.22
C MET A 58 -0.33 18.93 0.52
N GLU A 59 0.71 18.37 1.13
CA GLU A 59 1.69 19.11 1.92
C GLU A 59 3.00 18.31 2.01
N GLY A 60 4.13 18.99 2.24
CA GLY A 60 5.37 18.33 2.71
C GLY A 60 5.80 17.15 1.84
N ARG A 61 5.55 15.91 2.27
CA ARG A 61 5.84 14.66 1.53
C ARG A 61 4.58 13.84 1.22
N ARG A 62 3.41 14.37 1.57
CA ARG A 62 2.10 13.72 1.45
C ARG A 62 1.46 14.04 0.11
N VAL A 63 0.87 13.02 -0.50
CA VAL A 63 -0.01 13.11 -1.67
C VAL A 63 -1.33 12.40 -1.39
N LEU A 64 -2.35 12.75 -2.16
CA LEU A 64 -3.68 12.18 -2.05
C LEU A 64 -4.22 11.79 -3.42
N TYR A 65 -4.80 10.60 -3.51
CA TYR A 65 -5.56 10.14 -4.68
C TYR A 65 -6.92 9.65 -4.22
N ARG A 66 -7.97 10.09 -4.92
CA ARG A 66 -9.35 9.69 -4.61
C ARG A 66 -9.91 8.82 -5.73
N SER A 67 -10.59 7.74 -5.37
CA SER A 67 -11.28 6.87 -6.33
C SER A 67 -12.47 6.17 -5.71
N THR A 68 -13.44 5.74 -6.52
CA THR A 68 -14.53 4.84 -6.10
C THR A 68 -14.19 3.37 -6.33
N GLU A 69 -13.05 3.08 -6.96
CA GLU A 69 -12.62 1.72 -7.29
C GLU A 69 -11.32 1.36 -6.59
N MET A 70 -11.35 0.34 -5.72
CA MET A 70 -10.15 -0.18 -5.07
C MET A 70 -9.05 -0.60 -6.06
N LYS A 71 -9.43 -1.09 -7.25
CA LYS A 71 -8.47 -1.42 -8.31
C LYS A 71 -7.65 -0.21 -8.76
N SER A 72 -8.28 0.97 -8.83
CA SER A 72 -7.61 2.22 -9.18
C SER A 72 -6.67 2.68 -8.07
N ILE A 73 -7.05 2.47 -6.80
CA ILE A 73 -6.17 2.70 -5.64
C ILE A 73 -4.89 1.87 -5.76
N TYR A 74 -4.99 0.55 -5.95
CA TYR A 74 -3.80 -0.31 -6.10
C TYR A 74 -2.94 0.08 -7.31
N ARG A 75 -3.56 0.43 -8.44
CA ARG A 75 -2.82 0.92 -9.62
C ARG A 75 -2.06 2.21 -9.30
N MET A 76 -2.65 3.12 -8.53
CA MET A 76 -1.99 4.35 -8.12
C MET A 76 -0.81 4.08 -7.17
N ILE A 77 -0.96 3.14 -6.23
CA ILE A 77 0.15 2.69 -5.37
C ILE A 77 1.32 2.19 -6.24
N HIS A 78 1.03 1.32 -7.21
CA HIS A 78 2.07 0.79 -8.11
C HIS A 78 2.71 1.88 -8.96
N ALA A 79 1.93 2.75 -9.59
CA ALA A 79 2.44 3.85 -10.41
C ALA A 79 3.34 4.79 -9.59
N SER A 80 2.89 5.15 -8.38
CA SER A 80 3.63 5.99 -7.45
C SER A 80 4.93 5.33 -6.99
N ALA A 81 4.92 4.03 -6.67
CA ALA A 81 6.11 3.28 -6.28
C ALA A 81 7.13 3.16 -7.43
N MET A 82 6.66 2.87 -8.65
CA MET A 82 7.53 2.75 -9.83
C MET A 82 8.17 4.08 -10.21
N LEU A 83 7.40 5.17 -10.19
CA LEU A 83 7.92 6.50 -10.49
C LEU A 83 8.79 7.02 -9.35
N GLY A 84 8.29 7.01 -8.12
CA GLY A 84 9.00 7.48 -6.94
C GLY A 84 10.29 6.71 -6.64
N GLY A 85 10.33 5.41 -6.94
CA GLY A 85 11.54 4.59 -6.81
C GLY A 85 12.70 5.08 -7.67
N LYS A 86 12.45 5.72 -8.82
CA LYS A 86 13.49 6.37 -9.63
C LYS A 86 14.12 7.57 -8.95
N PHE A 87 13.40 8.19 -8.01
CA PHE A 87 13.84 9.36 -7.26
C PHE A 87 14.36 9.03 -5.87
N ALA A 88 14.36 7.75 -5.48
CA ALA A 88 14.80 7.30 -4.16
C ALA A 88 16.28 7.58 -3.88
N ALA A 89 17.10 7.75 -4.91
CA ALA A 89 18.52 8.10 -4.77
C ALA A 89 18.78 9.61 -4.62
N PHE A 90 17.76 10.46 -4.82
CA PHE A 90 17.84 11.92 -4.73
C PHE A 90 17.20 12.45 -3.43
N THR A 91 17.12 11.59 -2.43
CA THR A 91 16.64 11.88 -1.07
C THR A 91 17.69 12.55 -0.21
#